data_AF-A0A2M7R7A3-F1
#
_entry.id   AF-A0A2M7R7A3-F1
#
_cell.length_a   1.000
_cell.length_b   1.000
_cell.length_c   1.000
_cell.angle_alpha   90.00
_cell.angle_beta   90.00
_cell.angle_gamma   90.00
#
_symmetry.space_group_name_H-M   'P 1'
#
loop_
_entity.id
_entity.type
_entity.pdbx_description
1 polymer ?
#
loop_
_entity_poly.entity_id
_entity_poly.type
_entity_poly.pdbx_seq_one_letter_code
_entity_poly.pdbx_strand_id
1 'polypeptide(L)'
;MKPLGKPIKWSSEIAYAVGLITTDGSLSIDGYHLDFTSTDTQLIKTFKKCLGINNKITKKLSGVGNLSFRVQFGNIILYKWLLKIGLMPHKTGRLKALKIPNQYFFDFLRGHLDGDGYIRRHMDPIYPNSERLYIYFNSASLKHLQWLRQKIKFLIKIRGFIEKAGRGREFSLGFAKKNSLILLLYLYPTKNVPCLKRKYKIIKDFL
;
A
#
# COMPACT_ATOMS: atom_id res chain seq x y z
N MET A 1 13.34 7.83 -29.61
CA MET A 1 11.87 7.95 -29.72
C MET A 1 11.27 8.36 -28.38
N LYS A 2 10.42 9.40 -28.34
CA LYS A 2 9.57 9.69 -27.17
C LYS A 2 8.43 8.66 -27.15
N PRO A 3 8.12 8.01 -26.02
CA PRO A 3 7.01 7.07 -25.96
C PRO A 3 5.68 7.78 -26.24
N LEU A 4 4.92 7.28 -27.22
CA LEU A 4 3.66 7.83 -27.76
C LEU A 4 2.44 7.64 -26.84
N GLY A 5 2.62 7.57 -25.52
CA GLY A 5 1.53 7.33 -24.58
C GLY A 5 1.08 8.59 -23.84
N LYS A 6 -0.16 8.54 -23.35
CA LYS A 6 -0.76 9.62 -22.55
C LYS A 6 0.03 9.81 -21.24
N PRO A 7 0.22 11.06 -20.77
CA PRO A 7 0.86 11.31 -19.49
C PRO A 7 0.03 10.72 -18.34
N ILE A 8 0.69 10.16 -17.34
CA ILE A 8 0.01 9.68 -16.12
C ILE A 8 -0.49 10.89 -15.34
N LYS A 9 -1.78 10.89 -15.02
CA LYS A 9 -2.42 11.84 -14.12
C LYS A 9 -2.80 11.12 -12.82
N TRP A 10 -2.81 11.86 -11.72
CA TRP A 10 -3.30 11.30 -10.47
C TRP A 10 -4.82 11.07 -10.54
N SER A 11 -5.24 9.91 -10.04
CA SER A 11 -6.61 9.56 -9.69
C SER A 11 -6.56 8.71 -8.42
N SER A 12 -7.72 8.47 -7.79
CA SER A 12 -7.79 7.60 -6.61
C SER A 12 -7.32 6.17 -6.92
N GLU A 13 -7.62 5.65 -8.10
CA GLU A 13 -7.15 4.34 -8.57
C GLU A 13 -5.64 4.31 -8.76
N ILE A 14 -5.08 5.32 -9.43
CA ILE A 14 -3.63 5.42 -9.66
C ILE A 14 -2.90 5.56 -8.33
N ALA A 15 -3.43 6.35 -7.39
CA ALA A 15 -2.85 6.50 -6.07
C ALA A 15 -2.86 5.19 -5.28
N TYR A 16 -3.98 4.47 -5.27
CA TYR A 16 -4.06 3.13 -4.68
C TYR A 16 -3.06 2.16 -5.31
N ALA A 17 -2.93 2.14 -6.64
CA ALA A 17 -1.94 1.31 -7.32
C ALA A 17 -0.49 1.70 -6.96
N VAL A 18 -0.19 3.00 -6.82
CA VAL A 18 1.12 3.47 -6.33
C VAL A 18 1.39 2.96 -4.91
N GLY A 19 0.38 2.93 -4.04
CA GLY A 19 0.49 2.34 -2.70
C GLY A 19 0.92 0.88 -2.75
N LEU A 20 0.28 0.08 -3.60
CA LEU A 20 0.63 -1.32 -3.82
C LEU A 20 2.02 -1.51 -4.44
N ILE A 21 2.42 -0.65 -5.39
CA ILE A 21 3.76 -0.68 -5.98
C ILE A 21 4.82 -0.35 -4.92
N THR A 22 4.48 0.54 -4.00
CA THR A 22 5.37 0.99 -2.91
C THR A 22 5.66 -0.12 -1.91
N THR A 23 4.77 -1.08 -1.74
CA THR A 23 5.00 -2.26 -0.91
C THR A 23 5.55 -3.41 -1.74
N ASP A 24 4.67 -4.13 -2.44
CA ASP A 24 4.94 -5.44 -3.05
C ASP A 24 5.34 -5.34 -4.53
N GLY A 25 5.26 -4.15 -5.13
CA GLY A 25 5.70 -3.95 -6.50
C GLY A 25 7.22 -3.83 -6.63
N SER A 26 7.75 -4.04 -7.82
CA SER A 26 9.15 -3.72 -8.12
C SER A 26 9.28 -3.02 -9.46
N LEU A 27 10.26 -2.11 -9.53
CA LEU A 27 10.69 -1.49 -10.77
C LEU A 27 11.95 -2.23 -11.22
N SER A 28 11.91 -2.79 -12.42
CA SER A 28 13.07 -3.47 -13.01
C SER A 28 14.19 -2.47 -13.28
N ILE A 29 15.45 -2.93 -13.24
CA ILE A 29 16.61 -2.10 -13.51
C ILE A 29 16.73 -1.71 -14.99
N ASP A 30 16.02 -2.42 -15.87
CA ASP A 30 15.95 -2.13 -17.32
C ASP A 30 15.27 -0.79 -17.68
N GLY A 31 14.68 -0.10 -16.71
CA GLY A 31 14.08 1.23 -16.92
C GLY A 31 12.68 1.22 -17.54
N TYR A 32 12.05 0.04 -17.67
CA TYR A 32 10.79 -0.12 -18.41
C TYR A 32 9.78 -1.04 -17.74
N HIS A 33 10.22 -2.15 -17.15
CA HIS A 33 9.32 -3.15 -16.59
C HIS A 33 8.93 -2.86 -15.15
N LEU A 34 7.66 -3.14 -14.87
CA LEU A 34 7.10 -3.16 -13.54
C LEU A 34 6.65 -4.57 -13.20
N ASP A 35 6.76 -4.89 -11.92
CA ASP A 35 6.25 -6.10 -11.33
C ASP A 35 5.28 -5.80 -10.20
N PHE A 36 4.23 -6.60 -10.09
CA PHE A 36 3.45 -6.70 -8.87
C PHE A 36 3.20 -8.19 -8.57
N THR A 37 3.65 -8.63 -7.40
CA THR A 37 3.51 -10.01 -6.93
C THR A 37 2.69 -10.03 -5.64
N SER A 38 1.74 -10.96 -5.52
CA SER A 38 0.96 -11.16 -4.30
C SER A 38 0.44 -12.60 -4.21
N THR A 39 0.24 -13.12 -3.00
CA THR A 39 -0.49 -14.38 -2.77
C THR A 39 -2.01 -14.19 -2.93
N ASP A 40 -2.50 -12.95 -2.80
CA ASP A 40 -3.92 -12.60 -2.96
C ASP A 40 -4.26 -12.29 -4.43
N THR A 41 -4.85 -13.25 -5.13
CA THR A 41 -5.28 -13.05 -6.54
C THR A 41 -6.28 -11.91 -6.71
N GLN A 42 -7.13 -11.64 -5.71
CA GLN A 42 -8.04 -10.51 -5.72
C GLN A 42 -7.31 -9.17 -5.73
N LEU A 43 -6.19 -9.06 -5.01
CA LEU A 43 -5.39 -7.84 -4.96
C LEU A 43 -4.75 -7.55 -6.32
N ILE A 44 -4.25 -8.57 -7.01
CA ILE A 44 -3.70 -8.44 -8.37
C ILE A 44 -4.78 -8.00 -9.36
N LYS A 45 -5.99 -8.56 -9.28
CA LYS A 45 -7.11 -8.13 -10.12
C LYS A 45 -7.49 -6.68 -9.86
N THR A 46 -7.53 -6.24 -8.60
CA THR A 46 -7.76 -4.83 -8.25
C THR A 46 -6.65 -3.93 -8.77
N PHE A 47 -5.39 -4.31 -8.61
CA PHE A 47 -4.23 -3.58 -9.13
C PHE A 47 -4.32 -3.39 -10.64
N LYS A 48 -4.60 -4.48 -11.38
CA LYS A 48 -4.80 -4.43 -12.84
C LYS A 48 -5.92 -3.47 -13.23
N LYS A 49 -7.07 -3.55 -12.55
CA LYS A 49 -8.21 -2.66 -12.78
C LYS A 49 -7.83 -1.19 -12.54
N CYS A 50 -7.09 -0.90 -11.47
CA CYS A 50 -6.68 0.46 -11.13
C CYS A 50 -5.73 1.07 -12.18
N LEU A 51 -4.86 0.26 -12.79
CA LEU A 51 -3.97 0.70 -13.86
C LEU A 51 -4.57 0.59 -15.27
N GLY A 52 -5.74 -0.04 -15.42
CA GLY A 52 -6.34 -0.32 -16.73
C GLY A 52 -5.50 -1.27 -17.60
N ILE A 53 -4.77 -2.20 -16.99
CA ILE A 53 -3.91 -3.16 -17.71
C ILE A 53 -4.54 -4.55 -17.82
N ASN A 54 -4.33 -5.21 -18.95
CA ASN A 54 -4.91 -6.53 -19.24
C ASN A 54 -3.90 -7.69 -19.22
N ASN A 55 -2.64 -7.44 -18.89
CA ASN A 55 -1.54 -8.42 -18.88
C ASN A 55 -1.87 -9.71 -18.11
N LYS A 56 -1.35 -10.84 -18.60
CA LYS A 56 -1.57 -12.16 -18.00
C LYS A 56 -1.08 -12.21 -16.55
N ILE A 57 -1.89 -12.83 -15.68
CA ILE A 57 -1.46 -13.18 -14.32
C ILE A 57 -0.76 -14.54 -14.41
N THR A 58 0.50 -14.60 -13.98
CA THR A 58 1.30 -15.83 -13.98
C THR A 58 1.48 -16.35 -12.55
N LYS A 59 1.60 -17.67 -12.41
CA LYS A 59 1.97 -18.30 -11.13
C LYS A 59 3.48 -18.17 -10.94
N LYS A 60 3.90 -17.94 -9.70
CA LYS A 60 5.30 -17.87 -9.29
C LYS A 60 5.48 -18.72 -8.04
N LEU A 61 6.27 -19.77 -8.15
CA LEU A 61 6.67 -20.60 -7.01
C LEU A 61 7.93 -19.99 -6.40
N SER A 62 7.95 -19.84 -5.08
CA SER A 62 9.19 -19.54 -4.35
C SER A 62 10.11 -20.76 -4.37
N GLY A 63 11.39 -20.57 -4.09
CA GLY A 63 12.35 -21.70 -3.96
C GLY A 63 11.98 -22.72 -2.88
N VAL A 64 11.05 -22.38 -1.98
CA VAL A 64 10.56 -23.22 -0.88
C VAL A 64 9.13 -23.74 -1.15
N GLY A 65 8.63 -23.62 -2.38
CA GLY A 65 7.32 -24.16 -2.78
C GLY A 65 6.11 -23.26 -2.54
N ASN A 66 6.26 -22.12 -1.84
CA ASN A 66 5.14 -21.18 -1.67
C ASN A 66 4.65 -20.63 -3.01
N LEU A 67 3.33 -20.74 -3.25
CA LEU A 67 2.69 -20.24 -4.45
C LEU A 67 2.30 -18.77 -4.29
N SER A 68 2.72 -17.96 -5.26
CA SER A 68 2.30 -16.57 -5.43
C SER A 68 1.85 -16.32 -6.86
N PHE A 69 1.24 -15.18 -7.09
CA PHE A 69 0.78 -14.75 -8.40
C PHE A 69 1.44 -13.43 -8.75
N ARG A 70 1.70 -13.23 -10.04
CA ARG A 70 2.50 -12.13 -10.56
C ARG A 70 1.83 -11.51 -11.77
N VAL A 71 1.89 -10.19 -11.88
CA VAL A 71 1.67 -9.48 -13.14
C VAL A 71 2.92 -8.66 -13.46
N GLN A 72 3.52 -8.94 -14.61
CA GLN A 72 4.64 -8.18 -15.14
C GLN A 72 4.20 -7.50 -16.44
N PHE A 73 4.57 -6.24 -16.58
CA PHE A 73 4.25 -5.46 -17.76
C PHE A 73 5.28 -4.35 -17.97
N GLY A 74 5.45 -3.97 -19.22
CA GLY A 74 6.31 -2.87 -19.61
C GLY A 74 5.52 -1.58 -19.81
N ASN A 75 5.95 -0.49 -19.20
CA ASN A 75 5.38 0.83 -19.45
C ASN A 75 6.39 1.93 -19.07
N ILE A 76 7.12 2.46 -20.07
CA ILE A 76 8.18 3.44 -19.85
C ILE A 76 7.65 4.79 -19.31
N ILE A 77 6.41 5.16 -19.65
CA ILE A 77 5.80 6.41 -19.20
C ILE A 77 5.46 6.31 -17.72
N LEU A 78 4.78 5.22 -17.33
CA LEU A 78 4.50 4.94 -15.92
C LEU A 78 5.79 4.81 -15.13
N TYR A 79 6.76 4.05 -15.63
CA TYR A 79 8.05 3.85 -14.97
C TYR A 79 8.75 5.18 -14.67
N LYS A 80 8.93 6.04 -15.69
CA LYS A 80 9.55 7.36 -15.52
C LYS A 80 8.73 8.28 -14.61
N TRP A 81 7.40 8.16 -14.63
CA TRP A 81 6.53 8.92 -13.73
C TRP A 81 6.70 8.47 -12.27
N LEU A 82 6.79 7.16 -12.00
CA LEU A 82 7.06 6.62 -10.66
C LEU A 82 8.43 7.10 -10.14
N LEU A 83 9.45 7.12 -10.98
CA LEU A 83 10.75 7.70 -10.62
C LEU A 83 10.63 9.18 -10.21
N LYS A 84 9.89 9.98 -10.99
CA LYS A 84 9.70 11.42 -10.72
C LYS A 84 9.01 11.69 -9.37
N ILE A 85 8.11 10.81 -8.96
CA ILE A 85 7.44 10.93 -7.65
C ILE A 85 8.29 10.37 -6.50
N GLY A 86 9.45 9.77 -6.77
CA GLY A 86 10.42 9.32 -5.76
C GLY A 86 10.49 7.82 -5.52
N LEU A 87 9.79 6.99 -6.31
CA LEU A 87 10.00 5.54 -6.32
C LEU A 87 11.29 5.19 -7.07
N MET A 88 11.79 3.98 -6.85
CA MET A 88 13.05 3.51 -7.45
C MET A 88 13.14 1.98 -7.45
N PRO A 89 13.97 1.39 -8.34
CA PRO A 89 14.44 0.02 -8.19
C PRO A 89 15.15 -0.19 -6.85
N HIS A 90 15.16 -1.43 -6.35
CA HIS A 90 15.82 -1.79 -5.08
C HIS A 90 15.44 -0.87 -3.89
N LYS A 91 14.16 -0.48 -3.83
CA LYS A 91 13.63 0.46 -2.83
C LYS A 91 13.66 -0.06 -1.39
N THR A 92 13.72 -1.37 -1.19
CA THR A 92 13.71 -2.01 0.14
C THR A 92 14.79 -1.41 1.03
N GLY A 93 14.42 -0.88 2.19
CA GLY A 93 15.33 -0.21 3.14
C GLY A 93 15.82 1.19 2.73
N ARG A 94 15.57 1.63 1.49
CA ARG A 94 16.07 2.90 0.93
C ARG A 94 14.98 3.92 0.65
N LEU A 95 13.71 3.47 0.60
CA LEU A 95 12.55 4.30 0.32
C LEU A 95 12.45 5.50 1.28
N LYS A 96 12.06 6.67 0.79
CA LYS A 96 11.89 7.89 1.59
C LYS A 96 10.50 8.48 1.33
N ALA A 97 10.38 9.80 1.35
CA ALA A 97 9.15 10.49 0.97
C ALA A 97 8.81 10.31 -0.52
N LEU A 98 7.52 10.20 -0.82
CA LEU A 98 6.99 10.24 -2.18
C LEU A 98 6.23 11.55 -2.42
N LYS A 99 6.32 12.08 -3.65
CA LYS A 99 5.62 13.29 -4.07
C LYS A 99 4.17 12.95 -4.45
N ILE A 100 3.32 12.85 -3.43
CA ILE A 100 1.90 12.53 -3.57
C ILE A 100 1.07 13.77 -3.21
N PRO A 101 0.16 14.24 -4.08
CA PRO A 101 -0.75 15.32 -3.73
C PRO A 101 -1.62 14.93 -2.54
N ASN A 102 -1.86 15.88 -1.63
CA ASN A 102 -2.55 15.60 -0.38
C ASN A 102 -3.94 14.96 -0.58
N GLN A 103 -4.67 15.36 -1.63
CA GLN A 103 -6.01 14.81 -1.94
C GLN A 103 -6.01 13.32 -2.28
N TYR A 104 -4.88 12.75 -2.72
CA TYR A 104 -4.75 11.32 -3.06
C TYR A 104 -3.95 10.53 -2.02
N PHE A 105 -3.52 11.19 -0.94
CA PHE A 105 -2.64 10.55 0.04
C PHE A 105 -3.30 9.35 0.72
N PHE A 106 -4.59 9.44 1.04
CA PHE A 106 -5.30 8.33 1.70
C PHE A 106 -5.65 7.18 0.76
N ASP A 107 -5.83 7.46 -0.54
CA ASP A 107 -5.94 6.41 -1.56
C ASP A 107 -4.63 5.63 -1.70
N PHE A 108 -3.51 6.35 -1.74
CA PHE A 108 -2.16 5.76 -1.68
C PHE A 108 -1.96 4.95 -0.39
N LEU A 109 -2.31 5.53 0.75
CA LEU A 109 -2.11 4.89 2.05
C LEU A 109 -2.95 3.62 2.16
N ARG A 110 -4.16 3.58 1.60
CA ARG A 110 -4.98 2.37 1.52
C ARG A 110 -4.31 1.28 0.67
N GLY A 111 -3.74 1.63 -0.48
CA GLY A 111 -2.93 0.69 -1.27
C GLY A 111 -1.73 0.14 -0.49
N HIS A 112 -1.04 1.02 0.24
CA HIS A 112 0.08 0.63 1.10
C HIS A 112 -0.38 -0.29 2.26
N LEU A 113 -1.54 -0.03 2.86
CA LEU A 113 -2.14 -0.92 3.85
C LEU A 113 -2.42 -2.29 3.25
N ASP A 114 -3.02 -2.33 2.06
CA ASP A 114 -3.50 -3.56 1.45
C ASP A 114 -2.40 -4.46 0.92
N GLY A 115 -1.27 -3.88 0.49
CA GLY A 115 -0.07 -4.63 0.14
C GLY A 115 0.57 -5.30 1.35
N ASP A 116 1.30 -4.53 2.16
CA ASP A 116 2.17 -5.07 3.21
C ASP A 116 1.75 -4.67 4.65
N GLY A 117 0.73 -3.81 4.78
CA GLY A 117 0.15 -3.50 6.09
C GLY A 117 -0.74 -4.62 6.65
N TYR A 118 -1.19 -4.47 7.89
CA TYR A 118 -2.14 -5.38 8.52
C TYR A 118 -3.08 -4.68 9.49
N ILE A 119 -4.19 -5.34 9.77
CA ILE A 119 -5.24 -4.87 10.68
C ILE A 119 -5.44 -5.93 11.74
N ARG A 120 -5.40 -5.53 13.02
CA ARG A 120 -5.66 -6.41 14.15
C ARG A 120 -6.91 -5.93 14.88
N ARG A 121 -7.88 -6.84 15.02
CA ARG A 121 -9.10 -6.68 15.81
C ARG A 121 -9.08 -7.74 16.91
N HIS A 122 -9.35 -7.34 18.15
CA HIS A 122 -9.51 -8.27 19.27
C HIS A 122 -10.38 -7.66 20.37
N MET A 123 -11.01 -8.52 21.17
CA MET A 123 -11.78 -8.09 22.34
C MET A 123 -10.88 -7.35 23.33
N ASP A 124 -11.40 -6.28 23.93
CA ASP A 124 -10.71 -5.57 24.98
C ASP A 124 -10.69 -6.43 26.26
N PRO A 125 -9.52 -6.78 26.81
CA PRO A 125 -9.43 -7.60 28.01
C PRO A 125 -9.95 -6.88 29.27
N ILE A 126 -10.06 -5.55 29.24
CA ILE A 126 -10.54 -4.72 30.35
C ILE A 126 -12.04 -4.44 30.20
N TYR A 127 -12.53 -4.30 28.96
CA TYR A 127 -13.92 -3.96 28.65
C TYR A 127 -14.56 -5.07 27.79
N PRO A 128 -15.22 -6.07 28.41
CA PRO A 128 -15.67 -7.31 27.73
C PRO A 128 -16.60 -7.11 26.52
N ASN A 129 -17.26 -5.95 26.43
CA ASN A 129 -18.17 -5.59 25.32
C ASN A 129 -17.55 -4.58 24.35
N SER A 130 -16.23 -4.38 24.40
CA SER A 130 -15.50 -3.45 23.55
C SER A 130 -14.46 -4.19 22.72
N GLU A 131 -14.21 -3.68 21.52
CA GLU A 131 -13.19 -4.21 20.62
C GLU A 131 -12.09 -3.18 20.38
N ARG A 132 -10.85 -3.66 20.34
CA ARG A 132 -9.71 -2.84 19.96
C ARG A 132 -9.35 -3.09 18.51
N LEU A 133 -9.35 -2.01 17.73
CA LEU A 133 -8.82 -1.99 16.38
C LEU A 133 -7.40 -1.42 16.39
N TYR A 134 -6.54 -2.01 15.58
CA TYR A 134 -5.20 -1.51 15.29
C TYR A 134 -4.94 -1.63 13.79
N ILE A 135 -4.32 -0.58 13.22
CA ILE A 135 -3.91 -0.52 11.81
C ILE A 135 -2.41 -0.31 11.77
N TYR A 136 -1.71 -1.14 11.00
CA TYR A 136 -0.26 -1.11 10.88
C TYR A 136 0.19 -1.01 9.43
N PHE A 137 1.21 -0.18 9.19
CA PHE A 137 1.92 -0.07 7.91
C PHE A 137 3.35 -0.54 8.09
N ASN A 138 3.78 -1.51 7.29
CA ASN A 138 5.12 -2.09 7.38
C ASN A 138 6.09 -1.48 6.38
N SER A 139 7.35 -1.37 6.76
CA SER A 139 8.42 -1.05 5.81
C SER A 139 9.78 -1.41 6.39
N ALA A 140 10.68 -1.91 5.54
CA ALA A 140 12.10 -2.00 5.86
C ALA A 140 12.80 -0.62 5.94
N SER A 141 12.14 0.47 5.53
CA SER A 141 12.68 1.83 5.64
C SER A 141 12.00 2.63 6.75
N LEU A 142 12.72 2.85 7.84
CA LEU A 142 12.29 3.74 8.93
C LEU A 142 12.00 5.17 8.43
N LYS A 143 12.79 5.68 7.49
CA LYS A 143 12.61 7.02 6.90
C LYS A 143 11.25 7.13 6.18
N HIS A 144 10.82 6.06 5.52
CA HIS A 144 9.51 6.02 4.88
C HIS A 144 8.37 6.06 5.92
N LEU A 145 8.45 5.24 6.98
CA LEU A 145 7.42 5.25 8.03
C LEU A 145 7.36 6.57 8.81
N GLN A 146 8.51 7.20 9.05
CA GLN A 146 8.55 8.53 9.66
C GLN A 146 7.84 9.57 8.77
N TRP A 147 8.05 9.51 7.46
CA TRP A 147 7.35 10.36 6.50
C TRP A 147 5.83 10.08 6.50
N LEU A 148 5.40 8.82 6.46
CA LEU A 148 3.98 8.46 6.57
C LEU A 148 3.36 9.02 7.84
N ARG A 149 4.02 8.81 8.99
CA ARG A 149 3.56 9.31 10.29
C ARG A 149 3.41 10.83 10.31
N GLN A 150 4.38 11.56 9.75
CA GLN A 150 4.33 13.02 9.65
C GLN A 150 3.21 13.49 8.73
N LYS A 151 3.03 12.85 7.57
CA LYS A 151 1.96 13.19 6.63
C LYS A 151 0.57 12.93 7.22
N ILE A 152 0.36 11.79 7.87
CA ILE A 152 -0.90 11.47 8.56
C ILE A 152 -1.18 12.50 9.66
N LYS A 153 -0.18 12.81 10.51
CA LYS A 153 -0.31 13.84 11.55
C LYS A 153 -0.64 15.21 10.97
N PHE A 154 -0.01 15.59 9.88
CA PHE A 154 -0.26 16.88 9.23
C PHE A 154 -1.71 16.99 8.73
N LEU A 155 -2.19 15.96 8.03
CA LEU A 155 -3.49 15.97 7.34
C LEU A 155 -4.68 15.80 8.30
N ILE A 156 -4.61 14.88 9.26
CA ILE A 156 -5.77 14.50 10.08
C ILE A 156 -5.51 14.52 11.59
N LYS A 157 -4.39 15.13 12.01
CA LYS A 157 -4.04 15.44 13.41
C LYS A 157 -3.94 14.23 14.37
N ILE A 158 -3.91 12.99 13.86
CA ILE A 158 -3.62 11.81 14.68
C ILE A 158 -2.13 11.45 14.66
N ARG A 159 -1.65 10.80 15.73
CA ARG A 159 -0.26 10.35 15.84
C ARG A 159 -0.21 8.83 16.02
N GLY A 160 0.56 8.17 15.17
CA GLY A 160 0.91 6.76 15.31
C GLY A 160 2.23 6.55 16.06
N PHE A 161 2.49 5.31 16.46
CA PHE A 161 3.76 4.86 17.06
C PHE A 161 4.54 4.02 16.05
N ILE A 162 5.87 4.03 16.13
CA ILE A 162 6.72 3.19 15.28
C ILE A 162 7.42 2.19 16.18
N GLU A 163 7.38 0.92 15.79
CA GLU A 163 8.02 -0.18 16.49
C GLU A 163 8.80 -1.08 15.51
N LYS A 164 9.66 -1.94 16.02
CA LYS A 164 10.30 -2.99 15.21
C LYS A 164 9.27 -4.12 14.98
N ALA A 165 9.20 -4.60 13.74
CA ALA A 165 8.35 -5.72 13.37
C ALA A 165 9.04 -7.04 13.74
N GLY A 166 8.73 -7.57 14.92
CA GLY A 166 9.27 -8.85 15.40
C GLY A 166 10.80 -8.88 15.48
N ARG A 167 11.41 -10.01 15.07
CA ARG A 167 12.87 -10.21 15.04
C ARG A 167 13.53 -9.74 13.73
N GLY A 168 12.74 -9.20 12.79
CA GLY A 168 13.21 -8.81 11.46
C GLY A 168 13.92 -7.45 11.42
N ARG A 169 14.29 -7.04 10.20
CA ARG A 169 14.83 -5.70 9.89
C ARG A 169 13.73 -4.70 9.52
N GLU A 170 12.47 -5.07 9.71
CA GLU A 170 11.31 -4.28 9.35
C GLU A 170 10.80 -3.47 10.53
N PHE A 171 10.10 -2.40 10.21
CA PHE A 171 9.44 -1.53 11.16
C PHE A 171 7.95 -1.48 10.84
N SER A 172 7.14 -1.18 11.85
CA SER A 172 5.70 -1.00 11.72
C SER A 172 5.28 0.35 12.28
N LEU A 173 4.49 1.10 11.51
CA LEU A 173 3.79 2.29 11.97
C LEU A 173 2.37 1.90 12.38
N GLY A 174 2.09 1.91 13.68
CA GLY A 174 0.82 1.51 14.26
C GLY A 174 -0.07 2.70 14.66
N PHE A 175 -1.39 2.52 14.48
CA PHE A 175 -2.45 3.36 15.01
C PHE A 175 -3.41 2.49 15.80
N ALA A 176 -3.76 2.92 17.01
CA ALA A 176 -4.56 2.13 17.95
C ALA A 176 -5.85 2.85 18.35
N LYS A 177 -6.88 2.07 18.69
CA LYS A 177 -8.13 2.53 19.32
C LYS A 177 -8.76 3.69 18.53
N LYS A 178 -8.99 4.84 19.18
CA LYS A 178 -9.58 6.03 18.56
C LYS A 178 -8.83 6.49 17.32
N ASN A 179 -7.49 6.43 17.32
CA ASN A 179 -6.69 6.88 16.18
C ASN A 179 -6.86 5.96 14.96
N SER A 180 -7.00 4.65 15.16
CA SER A 180 -7.31 3.75 14.04
C SER A 180 -8.71 3.97 13.49
N LEU A 181 -9.71 4.27 14.33
CA LEU A 181 -11.07 4.57 13.87
C LEU A 181 -11.10 5.85 13.04
N ILE A 182 -10.44 6.92 13.50
CA ILE A 182 -10.31 8.16 12.72
C ILE A 182 -9.62 7.86 11.39
N LEU A 183 -8.49 7.16 11.40
CA LEU A 183 -7.76 6.82 10.18
C LEU A 183 -8.63 6.02 9.19
N LEU A 184 -9.46 5.11 9.69
CA LEU A 184 -10.34 4.26 8.89
C LEU A 184 -11.28 5.07 8.00
N LEU A 185 -11.90 6.12 8.53
CA LEU A 185 -12.83 6.98 7.81
C LEU A 185 -12.18 7.69 6.63
N TYR A 186 -10.88 8.01 6.73
CA TYR A 186 -10.11 8.59 5.63
C TYR A 186 -9.61 7.55 4.62
N LEU A 187 -9.31 6.34 5.09
CA LEU A 187 -8.93 5.23 4.22
C LEU A 187 -10.13 4.74 3.41
N TYR A 188 -11.33 4.73 3.96
CA TYR A 188 -12.54 4.21 3.32
C TYR A 188 -13.67 5.26 3.32
N PRO A 189 -13.51 6.36 2.58
CA PRO A 189 -14.49 7.46 2.58
C PRO A 189 -15.83 7.08 1.93
N THR A 190 -15.85 6.03 1.10
CA THR A 190 -17.06 5.48 0.49
C THR A 190 -16.98 3.96 0.42
N LYS A 191 -18.12 3.30 0.21
CA LYS A 191 -18.20 1.83 0.07
C LYS A 191 -17.50 1.29 -1.20
N ASN A 192 -17.30 2.15 -2.21
CA ASN A 192 -16.83 1.75 -3.54
C ASN A 192 -15.39 2.20 -3.81
N VAL A 193 -14.49 1.94 -2.86
CA VAL A 193 -13.04 2.20 -3.05
C VAL A 193 -12.27 0.92 -3.39
N PRO A 194 -11.20 1.00 -4.21
CA PRO A 194 -10.30 -0.13 -4.41
C PRO A 194 -9.73 -0.60 -3.08
N CYS A 195 -9.90 -1.88 -2.75
CA CYS A 195 -9.36 -2.46 -1.53
C CYS A 195 -9.17 -3.98 -1.61
N LEU A 196 -8.42 -4.52 -0.65
CA LEU A 196 -8.32 -5.94 -0.37
C LEU A 196 -9.51 -6.39 0.49
N LYS A 197 -10.38 -7.21 -0.08
CA LYS A 197 -11.67 -7.60 0.53
C LYS A 197 -11.51 -8.25 1.90
N ARG A 198 -10.47 -9.07 2.09
CA ARG A 198 -10.22 -9.73 3.39
C ARG A 198 -9.88 -8.74 4.50
N LYS A 199 -9.14 -7.65 4.21
CA LYS A 199 -8.83 -6.60 5.17
C LYS A 199 -10.06 -5.72 5.42
N TYR A 200 -10.80 -5.38 4.36
CA TYR A 200 -12.08 -4.67 4.47
C TYR A 200 -13.09 -5.40 5.36
N LYS A 201 -13.19 -6.74 5.26
CA LYS A 201 -14.10 -7.55 6.09
C LYS A 201 -13.84 -7.40 7.60
N ILE A 202 -12.60 -7.12 8.02
CA ILE A 202 -12.26 -6.95 9.45
C ILE A 202 -12.84 -5.65 10.00
N ILE A 203 -12.88 -4.61 9.16
CA ILE A 203 -13.17 -3.23 9.55
C ILE A 203 -14.57 -2.75 9.21
N LYS A 204 -15.31 -3.49 8.37
CA LYS A 204 -16.60 -3.06 7.83
C LYS A 204 -17.64 -2.71 8.91
N ASP A 205 -17.53 -3.28 10.11
CA ASP A 205 -18.46 -3.03 11.22
C ASP A 205 -18.13 -1.71 11.96
N PHE A 206 -16.99 -1.08 11.64
CA PHE A 206 -16.53 0.21 12.19
C PHE A 206 -16.69 1.38 11.20
N LEU A 207 -17.20 1.12 9.99
CA LEU A 207 -17.42 2.10 8.91
C LEU A 207 -18.91 2.43 8.78
#